data_AF-E1K1F3-F1
#
_entry.id   AF-E1K1F3-F1
#
_cell.length_a   1.000
_cell.length_b   1.000
_cell.length_c   1.000
_cell.angle_alpha   90.00
_cell.angle_beta   90.00
_cell.angle_gamma   90.00
#
_symmetry.space_group_name_H-M   'P 1'
#
loop_
_entity.id
_entity.type
_entity.pdbx_description
1 polymer ?
#
loop_
_entity_poly.entity_id
_entity_poly.type
_entity_poly.pdbx_seq_one_letter_code
_entity_poly.pdbx_strand_id
1 'polypeptide(L)'
;MRIIKPFKGRRGFGPVFFLLAAALVLAPVAAAGFAGYYLFLKDAHKPELVLLPEANASSLRRPFTVTAADPQSGIRSITVTVTQGQRRNTILHKSYDPPRDKVSESFNLENSELRGGAFELQAAAYDGSYANLGAGNTARVSRRMLLDLVAPSVKALTPAHYVRQGGVGLVVYEVNKDAVRSGVVVGDRFYPGFRQPGGQYACLFAFPSDMDANAFKPRLFVEDAAGNERTGFFVNMAIKRRFRDERVDVSDAYLAAHLPAFAALYPEIRDPVARFQKINDDLRRQNEAVPAALSKESPHEPLWDGAFIYMPRSIVRGSFGADRVYVHDGREIGREKSAGIDLASVPHAPVPAANNGKVVYAGPLGVFGDTVIIDHGMGLLSLYGNLSSIAVRKGESVKKGAVIGATGTTGLAANDQVHFAMYLDGQPVIPIEWWDGHWLEDNVTAKLRRYAPAPEGASGKTASAPRS
;
A
#
# COMPACT_ATOMS: atom_id res chain seq x y z
N MET A 1 -92.38 31.86 67.85
CA MET A 1 -93.11 31.02 66.86
C MET A 1 -92.60 31.38 65.47
N ARG A 2 -92.37 30.36 64.63
CA ARG A 2 -91.72 30.36 63.28
C ARG A 2 -90.19 30.39 63.21
N ILE A 3 -89.67 29.17 63.19
CA ILE A 3 -88.42 28.70 62.58
C ILE A 3 -88.38 29.11 61.10
N ILE A 4 -87.32 29.79 60.67
CA ILE A 4 -86.94 29.91 59.26
C ILE A 4 -85.65 29.11 59.09
N LYS A 5 -85.72 27.98 58.37
CA LYS A 5 -84.55 27.20 57.94
C LYS A 5 -83.80 27.98 56.86
N PRO A 6 -82.46 28.12 56.91
CA PRO A 6 -81.68 28.36 55.72
C PRO A 6 -81.27 27.03 55.06
N PHE A 7 -81.39 27.06 53.74
CA PHE A 7 -81.07 26.04 52.76
C PHE A 7 -79.67 25.42 52.95
N LYS A 8 -79.60 24.09 52.99
CA LYS A 8 -78.35 23.32 52.92
C LYS A 8 -78.03 23.03 51.45
N GLY A 9 -77.33 23.94 50.78
CA GLY A 9 -76.79 23.72 49.44
C GLY A 9 -75.51 22.87 49.51
N ARG A 10 -75.65 21.54 49.47
CA ARG A 10 -74.50 20.65 49.21
C ARG A 10 -74.07 20.82 47.75
N ARG A 11 -73.08 21.69 47.49
CA ARG A 11 -72.28 21.60 46.25
C ARG A 11 -71.27 20.48 46.43
N GLY A 12 -71.72 19.24 46.22
CA GLY A 12 -70.80 18.12 46.02
C GLY A 12 -70.06 18.36 44.70
N PHE A 13 -68.75 18.48 44.74
CA PHE A 13 -67.92 18.53 43.55
C PHE A 13 -68.20 17.27 42.72
N GLY A 14 -68.79 17.43 41.53
CA GLY A 14 -69.13 16.31 40.65
C GLY A 14 -67.87 15.57 40.19
N PRO A 15 -68.01 14.36 39.63
CA PRO A 15 -66.88 13.52 39.19
C PRO A 15 -65.91 14.25 38.24
N VAL A 16 -66.42 15.22 37.47
CA VAL A 16 -65.64 16.10 36.59
C VAL A 16 -64.61 16.95 37.34
N PHE A 17 -64.91 17.41 38.56
CA PHE A 17 -63.97 18.20 39.37
C PHE A 17 -62.80 17.36 39.88
N PHE A 18 -63.05 16.13 40.32
CA PHE A 18 -62.00 15.21 40.74
C PHE A 18 -61.12 14.77 39.56
N LEU A 19 -61.70 14.61 38.37
CA LEU A 19 -60.93 14.35 37.14
C LEU A 19 -60.06 15.55 36.74
N LEU A 20 -60.59 16.77 36.83
CA LEU A 20 -59.82 18.00 36.55
C LEU A 20 -58.70 18.22 37.57
N ALA A 21 -58.96 17.99 38.86
CA ALA A 21 -57.95 18.09 39.91
C ALA A 21 -56.87 17.00 39.75
N ALA A 22 -57.25 15.77 39.43
CA ALA A 22 -56.31 14.70 39.13
C ALA A 22 -55.48 15.01 37.87
N ALA A 23 -56.08 15.55 36.81
CA ALA A 23 -55.37 15.98 35.62
C ALA A 23 -54.40 17.14 35.91
N LEU A 24 -54.77 18.09 36.79
CA LEU A 24 -53.91 19.21 37.16
C LEU A 24 -52.67 18.78 37.95
N VAL A 25 -52.74 17.66 38.67
CA VAL A 25 -51.61 17.08 39.40
C VAL A 25 -50.82 16.08 38.55
N LEU A 26 -51.50 15.23 37.78
CA LEU A 26 -50.87 14.20 36.96
C LEU A 26 -50.23 14.76 35.69
N ALA A 27 -50.76 15.82 35.09
CA ALA A 27 -50.18 16.43 33.89
C ALA A 27 -48.75 16.98 34.11
N PRO A 28 -48.45 17.76 35.17
CA PRO A 28 -47.07 18.18 35.43
C PRO A 28 -46.14 17.02 35.81
N VAL A 29 -46.64 15.98 36.51
CA VAL A 29 -45.85 14.78 36.80
C VAL A 29 -45.56 13.97 35.54
N ALA A 30 -46.54 13.82 34.64
CA ALA A 30 -46.38 13.15 33.36
C ALA A 30 -45.50 13.97 32.40
N ALA A 31 -45.62 15.30 32.40
CA ALA A 31 -44.76 16.19 31.64
C ALA A 31 -43.32 16.18 32.16
N ALA A 32 -43.13 16.16 33.49
CA ALA A 32 -41.81 16.00 34.11
C ALA A 32 -41.23 14.61 33.87
N GLY A 33 -42.06 13.56 33.90
CA GLY A 33 -41.67 12.19 33.56
C GLY A 33 -41.31 12.03 32.09
N PHE A 34 -42.07 12.66 31.18
CA PHE A 34 -41.80 12.67 29.74
C PHE A 34 -40.58 13.52 29.40
N ALA A 35 -40.42 14.70 30.02
CA ALA A 35 -39.22 15.52 29.90
C ALA A 35 -38.00 14.78 30.48
N GLY A 36 -38.15 14.12 31.63
CA GLY A 36 -37.12 13.28 32.22
C GLY A 36 -36.73 12.12 31.30
N TYR A 37 -37.71 11.45 30.71
CA TYR A 37 -37.48 10.39 29.72
C TYR A 37 -36.79 10.92 28.46
N TYR A 38 -37.25 12.04 27.92
CA TYR A 38 -36.74 12.62 26.68
C TYR A 38 -35.35 13.25 26.84
N LEU A 39 -35.04 13.81 28.02
CA LEU A 39 -33.76 14.45 28.32
C LEU A 39 -32.70 13.47 28.86
N PHE A 40 -33.08 12.46 29.63
CA PHE A 40 -32.12 11.58 30.34
C PHE A 40 -32.10 10.12 29.88
N LEU A 41 -33.15 9.61 29.23
CA LEU A 41 -33.27 8.19 28.86
C LEU A 41 -33.30 7.95 27.35
N LYS A 42 -33.48 9.00 26.53
CA LYS A 42 -33.55 8.87 25.06
C LYS A 42 -32.20 8.58 24.42
N ASP A 43 -31.11 9.04 25.02
CA ASP A 43 -29.75 8.85 24.51
C ASP A 43 -28.83 8.25 25.59
N ALA A 44 -28.85 6.92 25.67
CA ALA A 44 -28.03 6.13 26.60
C ALA A 44 -26.77 5.57 25.95
N HIS A 45 -26.51 5.90 24.68
CA HIS A 45 -25.39 5.34 23.94
C HIS A 45 -24.14 6.19 24.17
N LYS A 46 -23.02 5.51 24.41
CA LYS A 46 -21.73 6.19 24.52
C LYS A 46 -21.22 6.51 23.11
N PRO A 47 -20.51 7.63 22.93
CA PRO A 47 -19.91 7.95 21.63
C PRO A 47 -18.94 6.85 21.19
N GLU A 48 -18.84 6.60 19.89
CA GLU A 48 -17.77 5.78 19.34
C GLU A 48 -16.46 6.55 19.40
N LEU A 49 -15.36 5.89 19.78
CA LEU A 49 -14.04 6.51 19.91
C LEU A 49 -12.95 5.58 19.39
N VAL A 50 -12.18 6.07 18.42
CA VAL A 50 -11.06 5.37 17.82
C VAL A 50 -9.80 6.22 17.96
N LEU A 51 -8.69 5.60 18.39
CA LEU A 51 -7.38 6.21 18.47
C LEU A 51 -6.42 5.45 17.55
N LEU A 52 -5.78 6.14 16.61
CA LEU A 52 -4.81 5.58 15.68
C LEU A 52 -3.46 6.31 15.79
N PRO A 53 -2.34 5.65 15.48
CA PRO A 53 -2.22 4.23 15.14
C PRO A 53 -2.38 3.30 16.36
N GLU A 54 -2.74 2.04 16.11
CA GLU A 54 -2.70 0.98 17.12
C GLU A 54 -1.25 0.50 17.28
N ALA A 55 -0.52 1.10 18.21
CA ALA A 55 0.89 0.79 18.45
C ALA A 55 1.18 0.60 19.94
N ASN A 56 2.21 -0.19 20.23
CA ASN A 56 2.71 -0.42 21.60
C ASN A 56 3.93 0.48 21.93
N ALA A 57 4.45 1.22 20.95
CA ALA A 57 5.55 2.16 21.11
C ALA A 57 5.32 3.42 20.27
N SER A 58 5.91 4.54 20.69
CA SER A 58 5.84 5.82 19.98
C SER A 58 7.10 6.63 20.18
N SER A 59 7.43 7.46 19.19
CA SER A 59 8.31 8.61 19.31
C SER A 59 7.50 9.84 19.74
N LEU A 60 8.19 10.95 20.05
CA LEU A 60 7.51 12.21 20.33
C LEU A 60 6.81 12.79 19.10
N ARG A 61 7.36 12.56 17.91
CA ARG A 61 6.90 13.14 16.64
C ARG A 61 5.84 12.33 15.91
N ARG A 62 5.67 11.06 16.28
CA ARG A 62 4.69 10.18 15.65
C ARG A 62 3.30 10.81 15.73
N PRO A 63 2.61 11.02 14.60
CA PRO A 63 1.27 11.57 14.61
C PRO A 63 0.27 10.53 15.10
N PHE A 64 -0.70 11.00 15.88
CA PHE A 64 -1.89 10.25 16.29
C PHE A 64 -3.13 10.96 15.76
N THR A 65 -4.18 10.18 15.53
CA THR A 65 -5.51 10.69 15.20
C THR A 65 -6.52 10.09 16.15
N VAL A 66 -7.32 10.95 16.77
CA VAL A 66 -8.48 10.57 17.58
C VAL A 66 -9.74 10.94 16.82
N THR A 67 -10.60 9.96 16.57
CA THR A 67 -11.88 10.14 15.89
C THR A 67 -12.99 9.74 16.83
N ALA A 68 -13.99 10.62 16.98
CA ALA A 68 -15.19 10.34 17.76
C ALA A 68 -16.44 10.57 16.91
N ALA A 69 -17.47 9.75 17.12
CA ALA A 69 -18.75 9.89 16.45
C ALA A 69 -19.91 9.60 17.41
N ASP A 70 -20.92 10.46 17.34
CA ASP A 70 -22.19 10.30 18.03
C ASP A 70 -23.30 10.95 17.19
N PRO A 71 -24.05 10.15 16.40
CA PRO A 71 -25.11 10.68 15.54
C PRO A 71 -26.35 11.18 16.29
N GLN A 72 -26.49 10.91 17.60
CA GLN A 72 -27.70 11.27 18.37
C GLN A 72 -27.53 12.60 19.09
N SER A 73 -26.49 12.74 19.91
CA SER A 73 -26.25 13.95 20.71
C SER A 73 -25.04 14.76 20.28
N GLY A 74 -24.27 14.27 19.31
CA GLY A 74 -23.06 14.92 18.82
C GLY A 74 -21.93 14.91 19.84
N ILE A 75 -20.71 15.13 19.37
CA ILE A 75 -19.52 15.24 20.21
C ILE A 75 -19.35 16.68 20.66
N ARG A 76 -19.36 16.89 21.99
CA ARG A 76 -19.12 18.19 22.62
C ARG A 76 -17.65 18.48 22.82
N SER A 77 -16.85 17.48 23.20
CA SER A 77 -15.41 17.67 23.36
C SER A 77 -14.61 16.38 23.26
N ILE A 78 -13.34 16.53 22.87
CA ILE A 78 -12.31 15.50 22.93
C ILE A 78 -11.19 15.97 23.83
N THR A 79 -10.70 15.08 24.69
CA THR A 79 -9.51 15.29 25.49
C THR A 79 -8.55 14.11 25.32
N VAL A 80 -7.27 14.41 25.15
CA VAL A 80 -6.19 13.42 25.19
C VAL A 80 -5.25 13.78 26.32
N THR A 81 -4.98 12.81 27.18
CA THR A 81 -4.05 12.94 28.30
C THR A 81 -2.99 11.85 28.25
N VAL A 82 -1.78 12.18 28.70
CA VAL A 82 -0.72 11.20 28.94
C VAL A 82 -0.41 11.14 30.43
N THR A 83 -0.06 9.95 30.91
CA THR A 83 0.34 9.70 32.29
C THR A 83 1.66 8.94 32.33
N GLN A 84 2.65 9.46 33.07
CA GLN A 84 3.93 8.78 33.32
C GLN A 84 4.32 8.94 34.79
N GLY A 85 4.33 7.83 35.52
CA GLY A 85 4.47 7.85 36.98
C GLY A 85 3.29 8.60 37.61
N GLN A 86 3.59 9.66 38.37
CA GLN A 86 2.59 10.52 39.03
C GLN A 86 2.21 11.75 38.19
N ARG A 87 2.86 11.98 37.04
CA ARG A 87 2.61 13.15 36.20
C ARG A 87 1.53 12.83 35.18
N ARG A 88 0.53 13.70 35.08
CA ARG A 88 -0.55 13.62 34.10
C ARG A 88 -0.67 14.95 33.37
N ASN A 89 -0.48 14.92 32.05
CA ASN A 89 -0.50 16.10 31.19
C ASN A 89 -1.58 15.97 30.11
N THR A 90 -2.28 17.06 29.81
CA THR A 90 -3.25 17.12 28.70
C THR A 90 -2.55 17.54 27.43
N ILE A 91 -2.62 16.71 26.40
CA ILE A 91 -1.95 16.93 25.10
C ILE A 91 -2.88 17.63 24.11
N LEU A 92 -4.16 17.24 24.14
CA LEU A 92 -5.19 17.81 23.28
C LEU A 92 -6.43 18.05 24.12
N HIS A 93 -7.03 19.21 23.97
CA HIS A 93 -8.39 19.48 24.41
C HIS A 93 -9.08 20.32 23.34
N LYS A 94 -10.19 19.82 22.81
CA LYS A 94 -10.96 20.50 21.77
C LYS A 94 -12.44 20.42 22.13
N SER A 95 -13.11 21.56 22.02
CA SER A 95 -14.55 21.70 22.28
C SER A 95 -15.27 22.12 21.00
N TYR A 96 -16.51 21.68 20.85
CA TYR A 96 -17.37 21.96 19.71
C TYR A 96 -18.70 22.50 20.22
N ASP A 97 -18.99 23.74 19.84
CA ASP A 97 -20.26 24.40 20.13
C ASP A 97 -20.80 25.00 18.82
N PRO A 98 -21.91 24.47 18.26
CA PRO A 98 -22.67 23.32 18.76
C PRO A 98 -21.91 21.98 18.65
N PRO A 99 -22.32 20.93 19.38
CA PRO A 99 -21.80 19.56 19.22
C PRO A 99 -21.87 19.07 17.77
N ARG A 100 -20.94 18.19 17.37
CA ARG A 100 -20.83 17.69 15.99
C ARG A 100 -20.95 16.17 15.93
N ASP A 101 -21.73 15.64 15.00
CA ASP A 101 -21.98 14.19 14.86
C ASP A 101 -20.69 13.37 14.70
N LYS A 102 -19.66 13.94 14.07
CA LYS A 102 -18.35 13.31 13.90
C LYS A 102 -17.24 14.33 13.92
N VAL A 103 -16.16 14.01 14.62
CA VAL A 103 -14.96 14.86 14.73
C VAL A 103 -13.71 14.00 14.61
N SER A 104 -12.63 14.59 14.11
CA SER A 104 -11.34 13.94 13.97
C SER A 104 -10.22 14.95 14.20
N GLU A 105 -9.37 14.68 15.17
CA GLU A 105 -8.29 15.59 15.57
C GLU A 105 -6.95 14.85 15.53
N SER A 106 -5.92 15.54 15.04
CA SER A 106 -4.55 15.03 14.97
C SER A 106 -3.65 15.69 16.01
N PHE A 107 -2.77 14.92 16.63
CA PHE A 107 -1.82 15.40 17.64
C PHE A 107 -0.52 14.59 17.64
N ASN A 108 0.50 15.08 18.32
CA ASN A 108 1.74 14.34 18.62
C ASN A 108 2.12 14.52 20.10
N LEU A 109 3.27 14.02 20.52
CA LEU A 109 3.69 14.03 21.93
C LEU A 109 4.83 15.02 22.22
N GLU A 110 5.23 15.90 21.29
CA GLU A 110 6.41 16.77 21.46
C GLU A 110 6.30 17.71 22.68
N ASN A 111 5.08 18.13 23.04
CA ASN A 111 4.81 19.02 24.17
C ASN A 111 4.29 18.28 25.42
N SER A 112 4.53 16.97 25.51
CA SER A 112 3.99 16.14 26.59
C SER A 112 4.80 16.13 27.88
N GLU A 113 6.03 16.65 27.84
CA GLU A 113 7.04 16.54 28.90
C GLU A 113 7.42 15.09 29.30
N LEU A 114 7.00 14.11 28.50
CA LEU A 114 7.34 12.70 28.72
C LEU A 114 8.85 12.47 28.56
N ARG A 115 9.38 11.57 29.38
CA ARG A 115 10.74 11.05 29.25
C ARG A 115 10.69 9.63 28.69
N GLY A 116 11.81 9.17 28.13
CA GLY A 116 11.91 7.80 27.60
C GLY A 116 11.46 6.76 28.62
N GLY A 117 10.74 5.74 28.17
CA GLY A 117 10.14 4.70 29.02
C GLY A 117 8.62 4.58 28.89
N ALA A 118 8.00 3.81 29.79
CA ALA A 118 6.58 3.51 29.71
C ALA A 118 5.70 4.74 30.07
N PHE A 119 4.58 4.89 29.37
CA PHE A 119 3.53 5.87 29.66
C PHE A 119 2.15 5.32 29.30
N GLU A 120 1.10 5.93 29.81
CA GLU A 120 -0.29 5.66 29.42
C GLU A 120 -0.83 6.82 28.60
N LEU A 121 -1.33 6.55 27.40
CA LEU A 121 -2.06 7.49 26.55
C LEU A 121 -3.56 7.21 26.68
N GLN A 122 -4.33 8.22 27.07
CA GLN A 122 -5.78 8.12 27.22
C GLN A 122 -6.47 9.18 26.36
N ALA A 123 -7.34 8.74 25.46
CA ALA A 123 -8.30 9.59 24.75
C ALA A 123 -9.69 9.45 25.40
N ALA A 124 -10.41 10.56 25.50
CA ALA A 124 -11.78 10.60 25.98
C ALA A 124 -12.63 11.52 25.08
N ALA A 125 -13.83 11.06 24.73
CA ALA A 125 -14.83 11.85 24.02
C ALA A 125 -16.08 12.01 24.89
N TYR A 126 -16.61 13.21 24.91
CA TYR A 126 -17.79 13.60 25.68
C TYR A 126 -18.88 14.04 24.71
N ASP A 127 -20.05 13.44 24.81
CA ASP A 127 -21.19 13.80 23.96
C ASP A 127 -21.90 15.09 24.45
N GLY A 128 -22.85 15.57 23.65
CA GLY A 128 -23.70 16.72 23.94
C GLY A 128 -24.98 16.40 24.72
N SER A 129 -25.16 15.17 25.21
CA SER A 129 -26.39 14.73 25.87
C SER A 129 -26.55 15.35 27.26
N TYR A 130 -27.79 15.40 27.77
CA TYR A 130 -28.08 15.84 29.14
C TYR A 130 -27.87 14.73 30.18
N ALA A 131 -27.34 13.57 29.78
CA ALA A 131 -26.97 12.49 30.69
C ALA A 131 -25.98 12.98 31.76
N ASN A 132 -25.96 12.31 32.92
CA ASN A 132 -25.08 12.65 34.05
C ASN A 132 -25.17 14.13 34.49
N LEU A 133 -26.39 14.66 34.62
CA LEU A 133 -26.65 16.07 34.99
C LEU A 133 -26.05 17.08 34.00
N GLY A 134 -26.10 16.80 32.69
CA GLY A 134 -25.53 17.67 31.65
C GLY A 134 -24.04 17.47 31.38
N ALA A 135 -23.41 16.48 32.01
CA ALA A 135 -22.02 16.12 31.73
C ALA A 135 -21.86 15.27 30.46
N GLY A 136 -22.95 14.72 29.92
CA GLY A 136 -22.94 13.85 28.73
C GLY A 136 -22.47 12.42 29.04
N ASN A 137 -22.61 11.50 28.09
CA ASN A 137 -21.93 10.21 28.15
C ASN A 137 -20.46 10.37 27.75
N THR A 138 -19.63 9.41 28.16
CA THR A 138 -18.20 9.44 27.90
C THR A 138 -17.71 8.09 27.39
N ALA A 139 -16.94 8.12 26.32
CA ALA A 139 -16.12 7.00 25.87
C ALA A 139 -14.65 7.28 26.15
N ARG A 140 -13.89 6.24 26.52
CA ARG A 140 -12.46 6.32 26.80
C ARG A 140 -11.71 5.17 26.15
N VAL A 141 -10.54 5.48 25.60
CA VAL A 141 -9.55 4.51 25.11
C VAL A 141 -8.24 4.82 25.82
N SER A 142 -7.72 3.85 26.57
CA SER A 142 -6.42 3.91 27.25
C SER A 142 -5.46 2.90 26.64
N ARG A 143 -4.21 3.31 26.40
CA ARG A 143 -3.14 2.45 25.89
C ARG A 143 -1.85 2.67 26.67
N ARG A 144 -1.27 1.57 27.15
CA ARG A 144 0.09 1.60 27.72
C ARG A 144 1.09 1.44 26.58
N MET A 145 2.03 2.37 26.49
CA MET A 145 3.00 2.45 25.39
C MET A 145 4.42 2.67 25.92
N LEU A 146 5.41 2.33 25.10
CA LEU A 146 6.82 2.67 25.33
C LEU A 146 7.20 3.91 24.51
N LEU A 147 7.74 4.94 25.16
CA LEU A 147 8.34 6.10 24.49
C LEU A 147 9.81 5.80 24.17
N ASP A 148 10.10 5.61 22.88
CA ASP A 148 11.48 5.48 22.38
C ASP A 148 11.89 6.80 21.68
N LEU A 149 12.94 7.43 22.23
CA LEU A 149 13.46 8.71 21.77
C LEU A 149 14.67 8.57 20.82
N VAL A 150 15.18 7.35 20.65
CA VAL A 150 16.44 7.12 19.93
C VAL A 150 16.11 6.64 18.53
N ALA A 151 16.45 7.41 17.49
CA ALA A 151 16.27 6.96 16.12
C ALA A 151 17.17 5.73 15.78
N PRO A 152 16.72 4.82 14.90
CA PRO A 152 17.57 3.75 14.39
C PRO A 152 18.77 4.30 13.62
N SER A 153 19.85 3.53 13.53
CA SER A 153 20.95 3.77 12.62
C SER A 153 20.90 2.78 11.46
N VAL A 154 21.36 3.22 10.29
CA VAL A 154 21.40 2.41 9.08
C VAL A 154 22.72 2.67 8.36
N LYS A 155 23.38 1.60 7.92
CA LYS A 155 24.70 1.67 7.27
C LYS A 155 24.77 0.71 6.08
N ALA A 156 25.09 1.23 4.90
CA ALA A 156 25.40 0.40 3.75
C ALA A 156 26.72 -0.36 3.96
N LEU A 157 26.72 -1.64 3.59
CA LEU A 157 27.89 -2.50 3.56
C LEU A 157 28.48 -2.59 2.16
N THR A 158 27.65 -2.54 1.12
CA THR A 158 28.11 -2.56 -0.26
C THR A 158 28.74 -1.22 -0.67
N PRO A 159 29.95 -1.21 -1.25
CA PRO A 159 30.75 0.00 -1.39
C PRO A 159 30.31 0.95 -2.51
N ALA A 160 29.80 0.45 -3.64
CA ALA A 160 29.38 1.28 -4.79
C ALA A 160 28.31 0.58 -5.64
N HIS A 161 27.47 1.39 -6.31
CA HIS A 161 26.33 0.93 -7.10
C HIS A 161 26.21 1.72 -8.40
N TYR A 162 26.57 1.11 -9.54
CA TYR A 162 26.45 1.73 -10.86
C TYR A 162 25.13 1.27 -11.48
N VAL A 163 24.13 2.16 -11.53
CA VAL A 163 22.78 1.78 -11.96
C VAL A 163 22.45 2.53 -13.24
N ARG A 164 22.10 1.78 -14.29
CA ARG A 164 21.65 2.36 -15.56
C ARG A 164 20.17 2.71 -15.47
N GLN A 165 19.76 3.75 -16.17
CA GLN A 165 18.36 4.13 -16.27
C GLN A 165 17.53 2.99 -16.87
N GLY A 166 16.44 2.65 -16.20
CA GLY A 166 15.63 1.45 -16.43
C GLY A 166 16.16 0.16 -15.78
N GLY A 167 17.29 0.20 -15.08
CA GLY A 167 17.95 -0.95 -14.48
C GLY A 167 17.74 -1.08 -12.98
N VAL A 168 18.44 -2.04 -12.38
CA VAL A 168 18.33 -2.41 -10.96
C VAL A 168 19.68 -2.30 -10.24
N GLY A 169 19.64 -1.90 -8.98
CA GLY A 169 20.76 -2.02 -8.04
C GLY A 169 20.38 -2.90 -6.85
N LEU A 170 21.37 -3.51 -6.20
CA LEU A 170 21.23 -4.18 -4.91
C LEU A 170 22.18 -3.53 -3.89
N VAL A 171 21.61 -3.10 -2.76
CA VAL A 171 22.36 -2.64 -1.58
C VAL A 171 22.19 -3.63 -0.44
N VAL A 172 23.28 -3.95 0.25
CA VAL A 172 23.26 -4.68 1.52
C VAL A 172 23.59 -3.71 2.64
N TYR A 173 22.85 -3.75 3.73
CA TYR A 173 22.97 -2.79 4.82
C TYR A 173 22.66 -3.41 6.19
N GLU A 174 23.13 -2.75 7.24
CA GLU A 174 22.85 -3.09 8.64
C GLU A 174 21.93 -2.06 9.28
N VAL A 175 21.11 -2.53 10.21
CA VAL A 175 20.30 -1.72 11.11
C VAL A 175 20.67 -2.13 12.54
N ASN A 176 20.88 -1.15 13.43
CA ASN A 176 21.31 -1.41 14.80
C ASN A 176 20.21 -1.88 15.76
N LYS A 177 18.95 -1.85 15.33
CA LYS A 177 17.78 -2.26 16.11
C LYS A 177 16.68 -2.78 15.20
N ASP A 178 15.65 -3.37 15.78
CA ASP A 178 14.54 -3.91 15.02
C ASP A 178 13.82 -2.82 14.22
N ALA A 179 13.75 -3.03 12.90
CA ALA A 179 13.07 -2.17 11.96
C ALA A 179 11.70 -2.76 11.63
N VAL A 180 10.66 -1.93 11.68
CA VAL A 180 9.34 -2.30 11.14
C VAL A 180 9.29 -2.06 9.64
N ARG A 181 10.00 -1.03 9.16
CA ARG A 181 10.20 -0.77 7.73
C ARG A 181 11.65 -0.41 7.49
N SER A 182 12.27 -1.04 6.50
CA SER A 182 13.60 -0.64 6.04
C SER A 182 13.77 -0.95 4.55
N GLY A 183 14.59 -0.19 3.86
CA GLY A 183 14.83 -0.37 2.43
C GLY A 183 15.43 0.85 1.77
N VAL A 184 15.15 1.02 0.48
CA VAL A 184 15.65 2.13 -0.33
C VAL A 184 14.49 2.99 -0.82
N VAL A 185 14.64 4.31 -0.70
CA VAL A 185 13.75 5.29 -1.31
C VAL A 185 14.39 5.86 -2.57
N VAL A 186 13.66 5.86 -3.68
CA VAL A 186 14.04 6.48 -4.96
C VAL A 186 12.91 7.38 -5.42
N GLY A 187 13.10 8.70 -5.37
CA GLY A 187 12.01 9.65 -5.58
C GLY A 187 10.94 9.49 -4.49
N ASP A 188 9.72 9.16 -4.92
CA ASP A 188 8.55 8.87 -4.08
C ASP A 188 8.37 7.36 -3.81
N ARG A 189 9.12 6.49 -4.48
CA ARG A 189 9.01 5.03 -4.37
C ARG A 189 9.86 4.49 -3.24
N PHE A 190 9.29 3.54 -2.49
CA PHE A 190 9.98 2.76 -1.47
C PHE A 190 10.11 1.32 -1.93
N TYR A 191 11.34 0.82 -1.94
CA TYR A 191 11.67 -0.59 -2.19
C TYR A 191 12.00 -1.25 -0.85
N PRO A 192 11.29 -2.32 -0.45
CA PRO A 192 11.52 -3.00 0.81
C PRO A 192 12.87 -3.74 0.81
N GLY A 193 13.58 -3.66 1.92
CA GLY A 193 14.73 -4.51 2.19
C GLY A 193 14.36 -5.69 3.08
N PHE A 194 14.95 -6.83 2.77
CA PHE A 194 14.63 -8.11 3.38
C PHE A 194 15.79 -8.59 4.26
N ARG A 195 15.47 -8.99 5.49
CA ARG A 195 16.45 -9.50 6.44
C ARG A 195 17.00 -10.85 5.94
N GLN A 196 18.31 -10.93 5.86
CA GLN A 196 19.06 -12.10 5.42
C GLN A 196 19.44 -12.99 6.62
N PRO A 197 19.80 -14.27 6.41
CA PRO A 197 20.18 -15.17 7.50
C PRO A 197 21.32 -14.66 8.40
N GLY A 198 22.24 -13.85 7.86
CA GLY A 198 23.35 -13.24 8.60
C GLY A 198 22.97 -12.03 9.47
N GLY A 199 21.70 -11.62 9.44
CA GLY A 199 21.17 -10.47 10.19
C GLY A 199 21.22 -9.14 9.46
N GLN A 200 21.99 -9.03 8.38
CA GLN A 200 21.98 -7.89 7.46
C GLN A 200 20.68 -7.86 6.67
N TYR A 201 20.38 -6.72 6.03
CA TYR A 201 19.28 -6.57 5.09
C TYR A 201 19.82 -6.43 3.67
N ALA A 202 19.07 -6.92 2.70
CA ALA A 202 19.34 -6.73 1.27
C ALA A 202 18.11 -6.11 0.60
N CYS A 203 18.33 -5.08 -0.21
CA CYS A 203 17.27 -4.37 -0.92
C CYS A 203 17.65 -4.22 -2.39
N LEU A 204 16.81 -4.77 -3.27
CA LEU A 204 16.80 -4.41 -4.68
C LEU A 204 16.10 -3.05 -4.82
N PHE A 205 16.58 -2.21 -5.72
CA PHE A 205 15.93 -0.92 -6.04
C PHE A 205 16.09 -0.60 -7.51
N ALA A 206 15.07 -0.03 -8.13
CA ALA A 206 15.11 0.33 -9.53
C ALA A 206 15.50 1.79 -9.76
N PHE A 207 16.14 2.05 -10.90
CA PHE A 207 16.22 3.37 -11.51
C PHE A 207 15.15 3.44 -12.62
N PRO A 208 14.02 4.13 -12.41
CA PRO A 208 12.95 4.19 -13.41
C PRO A 208 13.41 4.71 -14.78
N SER A 209 12.84 4.17 -15.85
CA SER A 209 13.19 4.54 -17.25
C SER A 209 12.75 5.95 -17.66
N ASP A 210 11.84 6.54 -16.91
CA ASP A 210 11.25 7.87 -17.10
C ASP A 210 11.81 8.93 -16.13
N MET A 211 12.56 8.51 -15.11
CA MET A 211 13.17 9.41 -14.13
C MET A 211 14.42 10.11 -14.71
N ASP A 212 14.54 11.42 -14.53
CA ASP A 212 15.76 12.15 -14.88
C ASP A 212 16.97 11.66 -14.07
N ALA A 213 18.13 11.52 -14.72
CA ALA A 213 19.32 10.97 -14.08
C ALA A 213 19.85 11.84 -12.92
N ASN A 214 19.64 13.16 -12.94
CA ASN A 214 20.04 14.03 -11.83
C ASN A 214 19.07 13.93 -10.64
N ALA A 215 17.84 13.47 -10.88
CA ALA A 215 16.86 13.20 -9.84
C ALA A 215 17.07 11.84 -9.17
N PHE A 216 17.84 10.93 -9.80
CA PHE A 216 18.15 9.62 -9.23
C PHE A 216 19.12 9.73 -8.04
N LYS A 217 18.55 9.82 -6.84
CA LYS A 217 19.25 9.94 -5.57
C LYS A 217 18.74 8.89 -4.58
N PRO A 218 19.05 7.60 -4.80
CA PRO A 218 18.60 6.54 -3.92
C PRO A 218 19.18 6.73 -2.51
N ARG A 219 18.36 6.49 -1.50
CA ARG A 219 18.73 6.66 -0.08
C ARG A 219 18.18 5.52 0.75
N LEU A 220 18.95 5.08 1.73
CA LEU A 220 18.46 4.10 2.71
C LEU A 220 17.44 4.78 3.62
N PHE A 221 16.41 4.04 3.97
CA PHE A 221 15.38 4.44 4.92
C PHE A 221 15.17 3.33 5.94
N VAL A 222 14.96 3.73 7.19
CA VAL A 222 14.57 2.82 8.26
C VAL A 222 13.61 3.51 9.22
N GLU A 223 12.61 2.76 9.67
CA GLU A 223 11.61 3.13 10.66
C GLU A 223 11.52 2.01 11.71
N ASP A 224 11.55 2.39 12.99
CA ASP A 224 11.39 1.46 14.12
C ASP A 224 9.91 1.32 14.54
N ALA A 225 9.64 0.48 15.54
CA ALA A 225 8.29 0.27 16.06
C ALA A 225 7.66 1.52 16.72
N ALA A 226 8.50 2.47 17.15
CA ALA A 226 8.09 3.73 17.73
C ALA A 226 7.80 4.81 16.67
N GLY A 227 8.09 4.55 15.38
CA GLY A 227 7.97 5.53 14.31
C GLY A 227 9.10 6.58 14.33
N ASN A 228 10.27 6.26 14.91
CA ASN A 228 11.46 7.05 14.62
C ASN A 228 12.03 6.64 13.27
N GLU A 229 12.31 7.65 12.44
CA GLU A 229 12.85 7.45 11.11
C GLU A 229 14.31 7.88 11.01
N ARG A 230 15.06 7.21 10.15
CA ARG A 230 16.41 7.63 9.75
C ARG A 230 16.61 7.42 8.26
N THR A 231 17.24 8.41 7.63
CA THR A 231 17.78 8.29 6.27
C THR A 231 19.29 8.05 6.33
N GLY A 232 19.76 7.09 5.53
CA GLY A 232 21.17 6.84 5.27
C GLY A 232 21.50 7.05 3.80
N PHE A 233 22.78 7.29 3.52
CA PHE A 233 23.29 7.44 2.17
C PHE A 233 24.24 6.30 1.82
N PHE A 234 24.39 6.04 0.53
CA PHE A 234 25.36 5.10 0.00
C PHE A 234 25.86 5.57 -1.36
N VAL A 235 27.06 5.14 -1.71
CA VAL A 235 27.68 5.52 -2.99
C VAL A 235 26.91 4.86 -4.12
N ASN A 236 26.43 5.68 -5.03
CA ASN A 236 25.75 5.27 -6.25
C ASN A 236 26.17 6.17 -7.41
N MET A 237 26.06 5.65 -8.62
CA MET A 237 26.34 6.37 -9.86
C MET A 237 25.18 6.13 -10.82
N ALA A 238 24.49 7.21 -11.17
CA ALA A 238 23.43 7.21 -12.16
C ALA A 238 24.03 7.18 -13.57
N ILE A 239 23.70 6.15 -14.36
CA ILE A 239 24.13 6.05 -15.76
C ILE A 239 22.91 6.26 -16.65
N LYS A 240 22.83 7.43 -17.30
CA LYS A 240 21.76 7.75 -18.24
C LYS A 240 21.74 6.74 -19.40
N ARG A 241 20.54 6.36 -19.84
CA ARG A 241 20.33 5.53 -21.03
C ARG A 241 19.52 6.31 -22.06
N ARG A 242 19.88 6.12 -23.34
CA ARG A 242 19.02 6.55 -24.44
C ARG A 242 18.07 5.41 -24.78
N PHE A 243 16.78 5.71 -24.80
CA PHE A 243 15.75 4.80 -25.26
C PHE A 243 15.44 5.03 -26.74
N ARG A 244 14.83 4.05 -27.38
CA ARG A 244 14.47 4.13 -28.81
C ARG A 244 13.14 4.85 -28.97
N ASP A 245 12.99 5.55 -30.07
CA ASP A 245 11.68 6.00 -30.55
C ASP A 245 11.10 4.88 -31.43
N GLU A 246 9.87 4.44 -31.14
CA GLU A 246 9.16 3.43 -31.92
C GLU A 246 7.86 4.00 -32.46
N ARG A 247 7.51 3.63 -33.69
CA ARG A 247 6.24 4.04 -34.31
C ARG A 247 5.45 2.78 -34.67
N VAL A 248 4.18 2.78 -34.26
CA VAL A 248 3.24 1.71 -34.59
C VAL A 248 2.11 2.30 -35.42
N ASP A 249 2.00 1.84 -36.66
CA ASP A 249 0.89 2.22 -37.53
C ASP A 249 -0.34 1.36 -37.21
N VAL A 250 -1.39 2.01 -36.73
CA VAL A 250 -2.67 1.43 -36.31
C VAL A 250 -3.62 1.53 -37.50
N SER A 251 -3.64 0.50 -38.34
CA SER A 251 -4.54 0.44 -39.51
C SER A 251 -5.97 0.06 -39.14
N ASP A 252 -6.93 0.31 -40.02
CA ASP A 252 -8.31 -0.17 -39.88
C ASP A 252 -8.37 -1.70 -39.73
N ALA A 253 -7.52 -2.42 -40.46
CA ALA A 253 -7.43 -3.88 -40.37
C ALA A 253 -6.98 -4.33 -38.97
N TYR A 254 -6.01 -3.63 -38.37
CA TYR A 254 -5.57 -3.89 -37.00
C TYR A 254 -6.70 -3.62 -35.99
N LEU A 255 -7.39 -2.48 -36.12
CA LEU A 255 -8.51 -2.12 -35.24
C LEU A 255 -9.64 -3.16 -35.33
N ALA A 256 -10.01 -3.56 -36.55
CA ALA A 256 -11.03 -4.58 -36.79
C ALA A 256 -10.63 -5.95 -36.22
N ALA A 257 -9.35 -6.30 -36.25
CA ALA A 257 -8.86 -7.57 -35.73
C ALA A 257 -8.79 -7.64 -34.20
N HIS A 258 -8.56 -6.53 -33.49
CA HIS A 258 -8.26 -6.56 -32.05
C HIS A 258 -9.36 -5.99 -31.16
N LEU A 259 -10.08 -4.94 -31.60
CA LEU A 259 -11.13 -4.33 -30.79
C LEU A 259 -12.29 -5.26 -30.41
N PRO A 260 -12.67 -6.30 -31.18
CA PRO A 260 -13.73 -7.22 -30.75
C PRO A 260 -13.45 -7.92 -29.41
N ALA A 261 -12.19 -8.20 -29.08
CA ALA A 261 -11.81 -8.80 -27.79
C ALA A 261 -12.12 -7.88 -26.59
N PHE A 262 -12.31 -6.58 -26.84
CA PHE A 262 -12.61 -5.56 -25.85
C PHE A 262 -14.03 -5.00 -25.99
N ALA A 263 -14.91 -5.64 -26.76
CA ALA A 263 -16.23 -5.08 -27.10
C ALA A 263 -17.13 -4.75 -25.89
N ALA A 264 -16.94 -5.47 -24.77
CA ALA A 264 -17.65 -5.20 -23.51
C ALA A 264 -17.11 -3.97 -22.75
N LEU A 265 -15.90 -3.50 -23.09
CA LEU A 265 -15.27 -2.33 -22.49
C LEU A 265 -15.55 -1.09 -23.35
N TYR A 266 -16.04 -0.03 -22.71
CA TYR A 266 -16.40 1.23 -23.35
C TYR A 266 -17.44 1.10 -24.49
N PRO A 267 -18.58 0.39 -24.28
CA PRO A 267 -19.60 0.19 -25.31
C PRO A 267 -20.19 1.51 -25.84
N GLU A 268 -20.11 2.58 -25.05
CA GLU A 268 -20.55 3.93 -25.40
C GLU A 268 -19.68 4.60 -26.50
N ILE A 269 -18.41 4.20 -26.63
CA ILE A 269 -17.47 4.81 -27.59
C ILE A 269 -17.58 4.07 -28.92
N ARG A 270 -18.33 4.63 -29.89
CA ARG A 270 -18.57 3.97 -31.20
C ARG A 270 -17.39 4.07 -32.18
N ASP A 271 -16.62 5.15 -32.09
CA ASP A 271 -15.46 5.35 -32.96
C ASP A 271 -14.32 4.38 -32.61
N PRO A 272 -13.86 3.52 -33.55
CA PRO A 272 -12.82 2.53 -33.29
C PRO A 272 -11.51 3.14 -32.80
N VAL A 273 -11.12 4.30 -33.34
CA VAL A 273 -9.88 4.99 -32.98
C VAL A 273 -9.97 5.49 -31.55
N ALA A 274 -11.01 6.27 -31.20
CA ALA A 274 -11.23 6.73 -29.83
C ALA A 274 -11.35 5.58 -28.83
N ARG A 275 -11.95 4.45 -29.23
CA ARG A 275 -12.01 3.25 -28.37
C ARG A 275 -10.62 2.65 -28.14
N PHE A 276 -9.80 2.54 -29.18
CA PHE A 276 -8.41 2.12 -29.05
C PHE A 276 -7.63 3.05 -28.10
N GLN A 277 -7.76 4.38 -28.24
CA GLN A 277 -7.09 5.34 -27.35
C GLN A 277 -7.46 5.09 -25.89
N LYS A 278 -8.76 4.94 -25.60
CA LYS A 278 -9.25 4.70 -24.25
C LYS A 278 -8.71 3.39 -23.66
N ILE A 279 -8.67 2.33 -24.46
CA ILE A 279 -8.08 1.04 -24.06
C ILE A 279 -6.57 1.19 -23.82
N ASN A 280 -5.84 1.78 -24.77
CA ASN A 280 -4.39 1.92 -24.69
C ASN A 280 -3.94 2.82 -23.54
N ASP A 281 -4.77 3.75 -23.10
CA ASP A 281 -4.46 4.65 -22.00
C ASP A 281 -4.97 4.09 -20.65
N ASP A 282 -6.28 3.92 -20.50
CA ASP A 282 -6.87 3.63 -19.19
C ASP A 282 -6.68 2.17 -18.79
N LEU A 283 -6.98 1.23 -19.71
CA LEU A 283 -6.86 -0.20 -19.41
C LEU A 283 -5.40 -0.59 -19.22
N ARG A 284 -4.49 -0.03 -20.02
CA ARG A 284 -3.05 -0.23 -19.84
C ARG A 284 -2.56 0.22 -18.48
N ARG A 285 -2.89 1.44 -18.04
CA ARG A 285 -2.52 1.92 -16.69
C ARG A 285 -3.05 0.99 -15.60
N GLN A 286 -4.27 0.47 -15.73
CA GLN A 286 -4.82 -0.51 -14.79
C GLN A 286 -4.06 -1.84 -14.83
N ASN A 287 -3.70 -2.34 -16.02
CA ASN A 287 -2.97 -3.60 -16.17
C ASN A 287 -1.52 -3.48 -15.67
N GLU A 288 -0.85 -2.35 -15.90
CA GLU A 288 0.50 -2.07 -15.40
C GLU A 288 0.55 -1.89 -13.86
N ALA A 289 -0.58 -1.63 -13.21
CA ALA A 289 -0.67 -1.62 -11.75
C ALA A 289 -0.74 -3.04 -11.13
N VAL A 290 -1.08 -4.08 -11.92
CA VAL A 290 -1.22 -5.45 -11.42
C VAL A 290 0.08 -6.02 -10.86
N PRO A 291 1.25 -5.90 -11.53
CA PRO A 291 2.53 -6.32 -10.96
C PRO A 291 2.83 -5.71 -9.58
N ALA A 292 2.49 -4.43 -9.37
CA ALA A 292 2.70 -3.75 -8.08
C ALA A 292 1.81 -4.31 -6.95
N ALA A 293 0.60 -4.77 -7.28
CA ALA A 293 -0.27 -5.43 -6.30
C ALA A 293 0.25 -6.83 -5.96
N LEU A 294 0.71 -7.59 -6.97
CA LEU A 294 1.22 -8.95 -6.79
C LEU A 294 2.55 -9.00 -6.03
N SER A 295 3.45 -8.02 -6.23
CA SER A 295 4.76 -7.99 -5.57
C SER A 295 4.68 -7.83 -4.04
N LYS A 296 3.57 -7.33 -3.50
CA LYS A 296 3.37 -7.15 -2.04
C LYS A 296 3.37 -8.47 -1.26
N GLU A 297 3.03 -9.57 -1.92
CA GLU A 297 3.01 -10.91 -1.33
C GLU A 297 4.26 -11.73 -1.68
N SER A 298 5.26 -11.09 -2.31
CA SER A 298 6.46 -11.77 -2.78
C SER A 298 7.30 -12.31 -1.62
N PRO A 299 7.82 -13.56 -1.72
CA PRO A 299 8.76 -14.09 -0.73
C PRO A 299 9.96 -13.18 -0.54
N HIS A 300 10.49 -13.14 0.68
CA HIS A 300 11.60 -12.24 1.03
C HIS A 300 12.99 -12.76 0.58
N GLU A 301 13.02 -13.93 -0.04
CA GLU A 301 14.23 -14.62 -0.50
C GLU A 301 14.21 -14.81 -2.02
N PRO A 302 15.39 -14.85 -2.67
CA PRO A 302 15.47 -15.11 -4.09
C PRO A 302 15.07 -16.57 -4.39
N LEU A 303 14.11 -16.76 -5.29
CA LEU A 303 13.72 -18.08 -5.81
C LEU A 303 14.46 -18.45 -7.10
N TRP A 304 15.04 -17.46 -7.78
CA TRP A 304 15.78 -17.67 -9.03
C TRP A 304 17.11 -18.39 -8.77
N ASP A 305 17.59 -19.09 -9.80
CA ASP A 305 18.91 -19.72 -9.78
C ASP A 305 19.68 -19.32 -11.04
N GLY A 306 20.81 -18.65 -10.86
CA GLY A 306 21.64 -18.11 -11.93
C GLY A 306 20.91 -17.13 -12.86
N ALA A 307 21.51 -16.90 -14.04
CA ALA A 307 20.96 -16.02 -15.06
C ALA A 307 19.57 -16.48 -15.54
N PHE A 308 18.72 -15.49 -15.84
CA PHE A 308 17.43 -15.71 -16.46
C PHE A 308 17.66 -16.07 -17.94
N ILE A 309 16.81 -16.95 -18.47
CA ILE A 309 16.86 -17.27 -19.90
C ILE A 309 15.96 -16.33 -20.70
N TYR A 310 16.44 -16.01 -21.89
CA TYR A 310 15.68 -15.36 -22.95
C TYR A 310 14.88 -16.40 -23.76
N MET A 311 13.80 -16.00 -24.44
CA MET A 311 13.02 -16.91 -25.31
C MET A 311 13.90 -17.43 -26.47
N PRO A 312 14.19 -18.74 -26.56
CA PRO A 312 15.10 -19.25 -27.58
C PRO A 312 14.62 -18.97 -29.02
N ARG A 313 15.56 -18.73 -29.94
CA ARG A 313 15.30 -18.53 -31.38
C ARG A 313 14.25 -17.44 -31.66
N SER A 314 14.29 -16.36 -30.89
CA SER A 314 13.41 -15.22 -31.08
C SER A 314 14.20 -13.97 -31.46
N ILE A 315 13.51 -13.04 -32.12
CA ILE A 315 14.03 -11.74 -32.51
C ILE A 315 13.26 -10.65 -31.77
N VAL A 316 13.97 -9.57 -31.43
CA VAL A 316 13.37 -8.40 -30.77
C VAL A 316 12.56 -7.60 -31.79
N ARG A 317 11.29 -7.37 -31.49
CA ARG A 317 10.36 -6.53 -32.28
C ARG A 317 10.00 -5.22 -31.59
N GLY A 318 10.08 -5.17 -30.27
CA GLY A 318 9.83 -3.98 -29.45
C GLY A 318 10.79 -3.92 -28.29
N SER A 319 11.21 -2.72 -27.91
CA SER A 319 12.30 -2.51 -26.97
C SER A 319 11.80 -1.97 -25.63
N PHE A 320 12.42 -2.40 -24.53
CA PHE A 320 12.16 -1.84 -23.21
C PHE A 320 12.46 -0.35 -23.17
N GLY A 321 11.56 0.39 -22.53
CA GLY A 321 11.65 1.84 -22.30
C GLY A 321 11.54 2.67 -23.57
N ALA A 322 11.23 2.08 -24.73
CA ALA A 322 11.02 2.81 -25.96
C ALA A 322 9.84 3.77 -25.83
N ASP A 323 10.02 4.99 -26.35
CA ASP A 323 8.96 5.98 -26.47
C ASP A 323 8.18 5.63 -27.75
N ARG A 324 7.06 4.92 -27.57
CA ARG A 324 6.27 4.34 -28.65
C ARG A 324 5.09 5.23 -28.99
N VAL A 325 4.97 5.62 -30.25
CA VAL A 325 3.90 6.46 -30.79
C VAL A 325 2.99 5.63 -31.68
N TYR A 326 1.69 5.66 -31.38
CA TYR A 326 0.63 5.03 -32.16
C TYR A 326 0.08 6.04 -33.16
N VAL A 327 0.04 5.67 -34.45
CA VAL A 327 -0.38 6.55 -35.53
C VAL A 327 -1.46 5.90 -36.38
N HIS A 328 -2.55 6.63 -36.62
CA HIS A 328 -3.61 6.23 -37.53
C HIS A 328 -3.81 7.35 -38.57
N ASP A 329 -3.80 7.00 -39.86
CA ASP A 329 -3.92 7.94 -40.98
C ASP A 329 -2.97 9.15 -40.89
N GLY A 330 -1.72 8.89 -40.48
CA GLY A 330 -0.68 9.92 -40.36
C GLY A 330 -0.81 10.82 -39.13
N ARG A 331 -1.82 10.63 -38.27
CA ARG A 331 -2.03 11.39 -37.03
C ARG A 331 -1.67 10.55 -35.81
N GLU A 332 -0.96 11.16 -34.86
CA GLU A 332 -0.73 10.54 -33.56
C GLU A 332 -2.07 10.35 -32.83
N ILE A 333 -2.33 9.13 -32.41
CA ILE A 333 -3.51 8.76 -31.63
C ILE A 333 -3.14 8.29 -30.22
N GLY A 334 -1.88 8.02 -29.93
CA GLY A 334 -1.47 7.65 -28.57
C GLY A 334 0.03 7.53 -28.44
N ARG A 335 0.47 7.48 -27.18
CA ARG A 335 1.87 7.27 -26.83
C ARG A 335 1.98 6.41 -25.58
N GLU A 336 3.00 5.57 -25.54
CA GLU A 336 3.34 4.82 -24.34
C GLU A 336 4.85 4.73 -24.17
N LYS A 337 5.28 4.39 -22.95
CA LYS A 337 6.65 3.96 -22.70
C LYS A 337 6.66 2.45 -22.48
N SER A 338 7.30 1.71 -23.37
CA SER A 338 7.25 0.23 -23.33
C SER A 338 7.81 -0.33 -22.02
N ALA A 339 7.02 -1.13 -21.30
CA ALA A 339 7.43 -1.76 -20.04
C ALA A 339 8.28 -3.03 -20.21
N GLY A 340 8.45 -3.51 -21.45
CA GLY A 340 9.06 -4.81 -21.73
C GLY A 340 9.68 -4.89 -23.12
N ILE A 341 10.04 -6.11 -23.51
CA ILE A 341 10.62 -6.45 -24.81
C ILE A 341 9.67 -7.41 -25.52
N ASP A 342 9.30 -7.09 -26.75
CA ASP A 342 8.46 -7.95 -27.58
C ASP A 342 9.34 -8.92 -28.37
N LEU A 343 9.12 -10.22 -28.19
CA LEU A 343 9.95 -11.30 -28.75
C LEU A 343 9.11 -12.16 -29.70
N ALA A 344 9.48 -12.15 -30.99
CA ALA A 344 8.81 -12.92 -32.02
C ALA A 344 9.64 -14.15 -32.43
N SER A 345 8.98 -15.26 -32.71
CA SER A 345 9.60 -16.48 -33.25
C SER A 345 8.72 -17.06 -34.36
N VAL A 346 8.78 -18.38 -34.59
CA VAL A 346 7.77 -19.08 -35.39
C VAL A 346 6.40 -19.00 -34.71
N PRO A 347 5.28 -19.07 -35.46
CA PRO A 347 3.94 -19.00 -34.86
C PRO A 347 3.73 -20.02 -33.75
N HIS A 348 3.06 -19.61 -32.68
CA HIS A 348 2.78 -20.43 -31.50
C HIS A 348 4.03 -21.09 -30.89
N ALA A 349 5.17 -20.41 -30.94
CA ALA A 349 6.41 -20.92 -30.37
C ALA A 349 6.27 -21.12 -28.84
N PRO A 350 6.81 -22.22 -28.28
CA PRO A 350 6.80 -22.45 -26.84
C PRO A 350 7.50 -21.33 -26.08
N VAL A 351 6.84 -20.82 -25.03
CA VAL A 351 7.39 -19.78 -24.15
C VAL A 351 7.88 -20.44 -22.86
N PRO A 352 9.20 -20.44 -22.59
CA PRO A 352 9.73 -20.98 -21.34
C PRO A 352 9.70 -19.94 -20.21
N ALA A 353 9.55 -20.41 -18.97
CA ALA A 353 9.79 -19.60 -17.78
C ALA A 353 11.26 -19.16 -17.73
N ALA A 354 11.50 -17.85 -17.61
CA ALA A 354 12.82 -17.26 -17.62
C ALA A 354 13.68 -17.71 -16.42
N ASN A 355 13.07 -18.01 -15.28
CA ASN A 355 13.74 -18.61 -14.14
C ASN A 355 12.77 -19.39 -13.24
N ASN A 356 13.29 -20.02 -12.19
CA ASN A 356 12.51 -20.62 -11.12
C ASN A 356 11.61 -19.57 -10.45
N GLY A 357 10.39 -19.95 -10.08
CA GLY A 357 9.49 -19.06 -9.35
C GLY A 357 8.12 -19.66 -9.12
N LYS A 358 7.19 -18.82 -8.66
CA LYS A 358 5.79 -19.17 -8.43
C LYS A 358 4.89 -18.37 -9.35
N VAL A 359 3.99 -19.03 -10.05
CA VAL A 359 2.98 -18.37 -10.88
C VAL A 359 2.01 -17.61 -9.97
N VAL A 360 2.02 -16.29 -10.03
CA VAL A 360 1.13 -15.42 -9.23
C VAL A 360 -0.08 -14.95 -10.02
N TYR A 361 -0.03 -15.08 -11.35
CA TYR A 361 -1.14 -14.78 -12.26
C TYR A 361 -1.09 -15.67 -13.51
N ALA A 362 -2.25 -16.13 -13.98
CA ALA A 362 -2.41 -16.90 -15.21
C ALA A 362 -3.83 -16.68 -15.76
N GLY A 363 -3.98 -15.90 -16.82
CA GLY A 363 -5.27 -15.62 -17.46
C GLY A 363 -5.27 -14.33 -18.30
N PRO A 364 -6.45 -13.86 -18.76
CA PRO A 364 -6.56 -12.66 -19.59
C PRO A 364 -6.32 -11.37 -18.79
N LEU A 365 -5.34 -10.55 -19.20
CA LEU A 365 -4.96 -9.28 -18.59
C LEU A 365 -5.02 -8.12 -19.59
N GLY A 366 -6.23 -7.76 -20.01
CA GLY A 366 -6.51 -6.56 -20.80
C GLY A 366 -5.57 -6.41 -22.01
N VAL A 367 -4.80 -5.33 -22.06
CA VAL A 367 -3.93 -5.01 -23.20
C VAL A 367 -2.79 -6.01 -23.40
N PHE A 368 -2.41 -6.76 -22.36
CA PHE A 368 -1.43 -7.84 -22.43
C PHE A 368 -2.04 -9.18 -22.86
N GLY A 369 -3.33 -9.27 -23.16
CA GLY A 369 -3.96 -10.51 -23.59
C GLY A 369 -3.83 -11.63 -22.57
N ASP A 370 -3.74 -12.88 -23.02
CA ASP A 370 -3.44 -14.00 -22.13
C ASP A 370 -2.03 -13.86 -21.57
N THR A 371 -1.97 -13.82 -20.24
CA THR A 371 -0.77 -13.44 -19.51
C THR A 371 -0.45 -14.43 -18.40
N VAL A 372 0.83 -14.75 -18.26
CA VAL A 372 1.41 -15.40 -17.08
C VAL A 372 2.31 -14.40 -16.36
N ILE A 373 2.23 -14.34 -15.03
CA ILE A 373 3.18 -13.58 -14.19
C ILE A 373 3.80 -14.55 -13.19
N ILE A 374 5.13 -14.61 -13.17
CA ILE A 374 5.92 -15.44 -12.26
C ILE A 374 6.64 -14.54 -11.28
N ASP A 375 6.48 -14.84 -9.99
CA ASP A 375 7.22 -14.25 -8.89
C ASP A 375 8.50 -15.05 -8.62
N HIS A 376 9.62 -14.35 -8.66
CA HIS A 376 10.95 -14.88 -8.43
C HIS A 376 11.47 -14.57 -7.03
N GLY A 377 10.66 -13.96 -6.16
CA GLY A 377 11.04 -13.51 -4.83
C GLY A 377 11.67 -12.12 -4.83
N MET A 378 11.82 -11.56 -3.64
CA MET A 378 12.33 -10.20 -3.38
C MET A 378 11.63 -9.10 -4.21
N GLY A 379 10.34 -9.26 -4.50
CA GLY A 379 9.55 -8.31 -5.30
C GLY A 379 9.83 -8.35 -6.80
N LEU A 380 10.65 -9.30 -7.28
CA LEU A 380 11.01 -9.44 -8.69
C LEU A 380 10.03 -10.36 -9.43
N LEU A 381 9.34 -9.81 -10.44
CA LEU A 381 8.38 -10.53 -11.26
C LEU A 381 8.82 -10.57 -12.73
N SER A 382 8.50 -11.65 -13.43
CA SER A 382 8.47 -11.69 -14.91
C SER A 382 7.04 -11.83 -15.42
N LEU A 383 6.71 -11.08 -16.47
CA LEU A 383 5.41 -11.09 -17.14
C LEU A 383 5.60 -11.60 -18.57
N TYR A 384 4.71 -12.49 -18.99
CA TYR A 384 4.65 -13.11 -20.32
C TYR A 384 3.25 -12.87 -20.89
N GLY A 385 3.10 -11.79 -21.67
CA GLY A 385 1.84 -11.40 -22.28
C GLY A 385 1.73 -11.83 -23.74
N ASN A 386 0.54 -11.60 -24.30
CA ASN A 386 0.12 -11.87 -25.67
C ASN A 386 0.08 -13.36 -26.04
N LEU A 387 0.00 -14.24 -25.04
CA LEU A 387 0.05 -15.68 -25.26
C LEU A 387 -1.15 -16.15 -26.08
N SER A 388 -0.99 -17.21 -26.87
CA SER A 388 -2.11 -17.90 -27.53
C SER A 388 -2.68 -19.04 -26.68
N SER A 389 -1.89 -19.52 -25.71
CA SER A 389 -2.28 -20.54 -24.75
C SER A 389 -1.46 -20.43 -23.48
N ILE A 390 -2.05 -20.85 -22.36
CA ILE A 390 -1.42 -20.89 -21.04
C ILE A 390 -1.34 -22.36 -20.60
N ALA A 391 -0.13 -22.80 -20.23
CA ALA A 391 0.15 -24.19 -19.83
C ALA A 391 0.24 -24.39 -18.31
N VAL A 392 0.13 -23.31 -17.52
CA VAL A 392 0.31 -23.31 -16.06
C VAL A 392 -0.85 -22.63 -15.34
N ARG A 393 -0.94 -22.79 -14.03
CA ARG A 393 -2.01 -22.19 -13.20
C ARG A 393 -1.45 -21.31 -12.08
N LYS A 394 -2.24 -20.33 -11.63
CA LYS A 394 -1.91 -19.55 -10.43
C LYS A 394 -1.64 -20.48 -9.23
N GLY A 395 -0.55 -20.22 -8.52
CA GLY A 395 -0.07 -20.99 -7.38
C GLY A 395 0.97 -22.05 -7.72
N GLU A 396 1.14 -22.40 -8.99
CA GLU A 396 2.08 -23.41 -9.45
C GLU A 396 3.53 -22.94 -9.32
N SER A 397 4.43 -23.82 -8.84
CA SER A 397 5.87 -23.58 -8.87
C SER A 397 6.45 -24.07 -10.20
N VAL A 398 7.20 -23.21 -10.87
CA VAL A 398 7.83 -23.53 -12.16
C VAL A 398 9.34 -23.49 -12.05
N LYS A 399 10.00 -24.31 -12.87
CA LYS A 399 11.45 -24.32 -13.00
C LYS A 399 11.88 -23.52 -14.22
N LYS A 400 13.09 -22.96 -14.16
CA LYS A 400 13.73 -22.30 -15.31
C LYS A 400 13.68 -23.22 -16.53
N GLY A 401 13.15 -22.70 -17.65
CA GLY A 401 13.01 -23.47 -18.89
C GLY A 401 11.71 -24.25 -19.05
N ALA A 402 10.88 -24.38 -18.01
CA ALA A 402 9.58 -25.03 -18.12
C ALA A 402 8.67 -24.25 -19.09
N VAL A 403 8.00 -24.93 -20.02
CA VAL A 403 7.07 -24.29 -20.96
C VAL A 403 5.82 -23.84 -20.20
N ILE A 404 5.50 -22.56 -20.26
CA ILE A 404 4.38 -21.93 -19.55
C ILE A 404 3.23 -21.51 -20.47
N GLY A 405 3.44 -21.58 -21.78
CA GLY A 405 2.47 -21.20 -22.80
C GLY A 405 3.09 -21.18 -24.19
N ALA A 406 2.39 -20.55 -25.12
CA ALA A 406 2.86 -20.32 -26.48
C ALA A 406 2.68 -18.85 -26.88
N THR A 407 3.57 -18.31 -27.72
CA THR A 407 3.42 -16.97 -28.29
C THR A 407 2.09 -16.83 -29.04
N GLY A 408 1.62 -15.60 -29.21
CA GLY A 408 0.34 -15.37 -29.85
C GLY A 408 0.09 -13.92 -30.18
N THR A 409 -1.17 -13.62 -30.47
CA THR A 409 -1.68 -12.32 -30.93
C THR A 409 -2.79 -11.79 -30.03
N THR A 410 -2.95 -12.32 -28.82
CA THR A 410 -3.98 -11.85 -27.88
C THR A 410 -3.63 -10.45 -27.35
N GLY A 411 -4.62 -9.74 -26.82
CA GLY A 411 -4.42 -8.37 -26.35
C GLY A 411 -4.30 -7.37 -27.49
N LEU A 412 -3.28 -6.50 -27.44
CA LEU A 412 -2.99 -5.50 -28.47
C LEU A 412 -1.78 -5.84 -29.35
N ALA A 413 -1.35 -7.11 -29.38
CA ALA A 413 -0.19 -7.56 -30.13
C ALA A 413 -0.43 -7.59 -31.65
N ALA A 414 0.29 -6.73 -32.40
CA ALA A 414 0.16 -6.66 -33.85
C ALA A 414 0.62 -7.92 -34.61
N ASN A 415 1.47 -8.75 -34.01
CA ASN A 415 2.03 -9.97 -34.61
C ASN A 415 2.14 -11.08 -33.56
N ASP A 416 2.36 -12.33 -34.01
CA ASP A 416 2.65 -13.45 -33.10
C ASP A 416 3.98 -13.21 -32.37
N GLN A 417 3.89 -12.94 -31.07
CA GLN A 417 5.02 -12.65 -30.19
C GLN A 417 4.65 -12.88 -28.72
N VAL A 418 5.66 -12.92 -27.84
CA VAL A 418 5.46 -12.75 -26.40
C VAL A 418 5.89 -11.33 -26.01
N HIS A 419 5.07 -10.65 -25.21
CA HIS A 419 5.52 -9.47 -24.49
C HIS A 419 6.21 -9.92 -23.19
N PHE A 420 7.53 -9.79 -23.11
CA PHE A 420 8.31 -10.14 -21.93
C PHE A 420 8.71 -8.89 -21.14
N ALA A 421 8.26 -8.79 -19.90
CA ALA A 421 8.63 -7.68 -19.01
C ALA A 421 9.15 -8.19 -17.67
N MET A 422 10.08 -7.44 -17.09
CA MET A 422 10.54 -7.63 -15.72
C MET A 422 10.03 -6.47 -14.87
N TYR A 423 9.54 -6.77 -13.67
CA TYR A 423 9.09 -5.77 -12.71
C TYR A 423 9.80 -5.96 -11.38
N LEU A 424 10.24 -4.88 -10.75
CA LEU A 424 10.71 -4.87 -9.37
C LEU A 424 9.77 -3.99 -8.55
N ASP A 425 9.03 -4.60 -7.61
CA ASP A 425 8.02 -3.92 -6.79
C ASP A 425 7.03 -3.09 -7.63
N GLY A 426 6.64 -3.65 -8.78
CA GLY A 426 5.74 -3.02 -9.74
C GLY A 426 6.37 -1.95 -10.64
N GLN A 427 7.65 -1.64 -10.49
CA GLN A 427 8.38 -0.78 -11.43
C GLN A 427 8.93 -1.62 -12.60
N PRO A 428 8.59 -1.31 -13.87
CA PRO A 428 9.25 -1.93 -15.02
C PRO A 428 10.76 -1.72 -14.97
N VAL A 429 11.51 -2.82 -15.16
CA VAL A 429 12.98 -2.84 -15.22
C VAL A 429 13.44 -3.62 -16.43
N ILE A 430 14.64 -3.33 -16.92
CA ILE A 430 15.12 -3.88 -18.18
C ILE A 430 15.41 -5.40 -18.06
N PRO A 431 14.84 -6.24 -18.95
CA PRO A 431 15.14 -7.68 -18.98
C PRO A 431 16.60 -8.05 -19.21
N ILE A 432 17.31 -7.28 -20.02
CA ILE A 432 18.68 -7.58 -20.47
C ILE A 432 19.65 -7.76 -19.29
N GLU A 433 19.47 -7.00 -18.21
CA GLU A 433 20.30 -7.13 -17.01
C GLU A 433 20.17 -8.54 -16.41
N TRP A 434 18.95 -9.06 -16.31
CA TRP A 434 18.68 -10.38 -15.74
C TRP A 434 19.09 -11.55 -16.64
N TRP A 435 19.15 -11.33 -17.95
CA TRP A 435 19.66 -12.31 -18.92
C TRP A 435 21.19 -12.40 -18.95
N ASP A 436 21.90 -11.35 -18.52
CA ASP A 436 23.35 -11.32 -18.48
C ASP A 436 23.86 -11.92 -17.14
N GLY A 437 24.42 -13.12 -17.23
CA GLY A 437 24.97 -13.81 -16.06
C GLY A 437 26.12 -13.08 -15.37
N HIS A 438 26.94 -12.31 -16.11
CA HIS A 438 28.01 -11.51 -15.50
C HIS A 438 27.41 -10.32 -14.76
N TRP A 439 26.44 -9.63 -15.37
CA TRP A 439 25.74 -8.54 -14.69
C TRP A 439 25.09 -9.03 -13.40
N LEU A 440 24.39 -10.18 -13.45
CA LEU A 440 23.70 -10.74 -12.30
C LEU A 440 24.69 -11.11 -11.19
N GLU A 441 25.82 -11.73 -11.56
CA GLU A 441 26.88 -12.07 -10.61
C GLU A 441 27.43 -10.81 -9.91
N ASP A 442 27.85 -9.80 -10.67
CA ASP A 442 28.51 -8.61 -10.14
C ASP A 442 27.58 -7.70 -9.34
N ASN A 443 26.31 -7.60 -9.77
CA ASN A 443 25.39 -6.60 -9.23
C ASN A 443 24.45 -7.16 -8.16
N VAL A 444 24.23 -8.48 -8.12
CA VAL A 444 23.27 -9.13 -7.23
C VAL A 444 23.89 -10.31 -6.49
N THR A 445 24.25 -11.40 -7.18
CA THR A 445 24.59 -12.70 -6.55
C THR A 445 25.84 -12.61 -5.68
N ALA A 446 26.92 -12.02 -6.17
CA ALA A 446 28.17 -11.92 -5.41
C ALA A 446 28.00 -11.04 -4.17
N LYS A 447 27.14 -10.02 -4.22
CA LYS A 447 26.84 -9.15 -3.07
C LYS A 447 26.04 -9.89 -2.01
N LEU A 448 24.98 -10.62 -2.39
CA LEU A 448 24.24 -11.46 -1.45
C LEU A 448 25.14 -12.51 -0.79
N ARG A 449 25.95 -13.21 -1.61
CA ARG A 449 26.88 -14.24 -1.13
C ARG A 449 27.95 -13.68 -0.18
N ARG A 450 28.52 -12.51 -0.48
CA ARG A 450 29.59 -11.89 0.33
C ARG A 450 29.16 -11.57 1.75
N TYR A 451 27.88 -11.30 1.97
CA TYR A 451 27.32 -10.93 3.28
C TYR A 451 26.40 -12.02 3.85
N ALA A 452 26.35 -13.20 3.22
CA ALA A 452 25.70 -14.36 3.80
C ALA A 452 26.52 -14.89 5.00
N PRO A 453 25.87 -15.52 5.98
CA PRO A 453 26.60 -16.17 7.08
C PRO A 453 27.52 -17.26 6.52
N ALA A 454 28.68 -17.45 7.16
CA ALA A 454 29.60 -18.51 6.78
C ALA A 454 28.88 -19.87 6.84
N PRO A 455 29.10 -20.78 5.87
CA PRO A 455 28.52 -22.11 5.93
C PRO A 455 28.93 -22.79 7.24
N GLU A 456 27.95 -23.35 7.96
CA GLU A 456 28.19 -24.14 9.18
C GLU A 456 29.21 -25.24 8.85
N GLY A 457 30.42 -25.14 9.44
CA GLY A 457 31.53 -26.07 9.19
C GLY A 457 32.87 -25.42 8.81
N ALA A 458 32.94 -24.11 8.56
CA ALA A 458 34.20 -23.43 8.20
C ALA A 458 35.03 -22.92 9.41
N SER A 459 34.67 -23.23 10.65
CA SER A 459 35.49 -22.92 11.83
C SER A 459 36.39 -24.10 12.19
N GLY A 460 37.54 -24.24 11.52
CA GLY A 460 38.47 -25.31 11.86
C GLY A 460 39.68 -25.54 10.97
N LYS A 461 40.28 -24.51 10.36
CA LYS A 461 41.68 -24.59 9.90
C LYS A 461 42.37 -23.25 10.10
N THR A 462 42.88 -23.04 11.32
CA THR A 462 44.01 -22.14 11.53
C THR A 462 45.18 -22.66 10.70
N ALA A 463 45.50 -21.96 9.61
CA ALA A 463 46.72 -22.20 8.86
C ALA A 463 47.91 -21.87 9.76
N SER A 464 48.61 -22.90 10.24
CA SER A 464 49.95 -22.76 10.77
C SER A 464 50.87 -22.35 9.62
N ALA A 465 51.43 -21.15 9.67
CA ALA A 465 52.49 -20.72 8.77
C ALA A 465 53.70 -21.67 8.88
N PRO A 466 54.32 -22.11 7.77
CA PRO A 466 55.57 -22.83 7.86
C PRO A 466 56.67 -21.84 8.28
N ARG A 467 57.37 -22.17 9.37
CA ARG A 467 58.67 -21.59 9.66
C ARG A 467 59.69 -22.22 8.71
N SER A 468 60.24 -21.41 7.81
CA SER A 468 61.65 -21.44 7.38
C SER A 468 61.89 -20.31 6.40
#